data_AF-A0A923U0W5-F1
#
_entry.id   AF-A0A923U0W5-F1
#
_cell.length_a   1.000
_cell.length_b   1.000
_cell.length_c   1.000
_cell.angle_alpha   90.00
_cell.angle_beta   90.00
_cell.angle_gamma   90.00
#
_symmetry.space_group_name_H-M   'P 1'
#
loop_
_entity.id
_entity.type
_entity.pdbx_description
1 polymer ?
#
loop_
_entity_poly.entity_id
_entity_poly.type
_entity_poly.pdbx_seq_one_letter_code
_entity_poly.pdbx_strand_id
1 'polypeptide(L)'
;MKFRFPLFAACLLGFFVPSTYAFTPADQNALKEFLDGNPVTDLGLVVSSNKLEGALTEAPWAGYYWPEGFGGVTTPFRDPSFPHAQISLWRSDSGFNRTNRWMKKKWGLSLTPIESSLSNEEVDKLGAALKYDLLISENDYTLTHTILNRIADKARKVRIKAWEGICNGWTLAALAVDRPLHSVQVKSASGRMITFYPHDLMALAAQLYARSPINGWNWFTRDAEFMRTSIFLKDGENPPANANFEPVWLKFIGKRCEKNDQVNGCGDLNAGIFHTAIVNSIGFNNSAFIMDKHKSPAIGNAVAYSYQAKLYNTETGKGGPYPEILSTHLNDEEKNKGAVSKVGVEMTLTTRKELVPFSLDLEKEKNYQDFEESDQHHYDYVLLLNIKNEVIDGEWKMRVPLLGAENQLFPIYPDFLWKLPVKNTRAFSGYEGSLSASEFTLQNGLPESWKQIAAEAGKHEQPLGTVLYQLIDASRTLQ
;
A
#
# COMPACT_ATOMS: atom_id res chain seq x y z
N MET A 1 68.80 24.35 23.13
CA MET A 1 68.90 23.96 21.71
C MET A 1 67.82 22.90 21.45
N LYS A 2 66.65 23.31 20.96
CA LYS A 2 65.50 22.43 20.66
C LYS A 2 65.47 22.20 19.16
N PHE A 3 65.80 20.99 18.70
CA PHE A 3 65.68 20.65 17.28
C PHE A 3 64.26 20.17 16.97
N ARG A 4 63.60 20.90 16.06
CA ARG A 4 62.32 20.55 15.43
C ARG A 4 62.61 19.53 14.32
N PHE A 5 61.91 18.39 14.34
CA PHE A 5 61.76 17.54 13.16
C PHE A 5 60.56 18.02 12.33
N PRO A 6 60.62 17.99 10.98
CA PRO A 6 59.55 18.47 10.12
C PRO A 6 58.43 17.43 10.01
N LEU A 7 57.18 17.91 10.03
CA LEU A 7 56.00 17.14 9.63
C LEU A 7 56.16 16.71 8.16
N PHE A 8 56.19 15.41 7.92
CA PHE A 8 55.88 14.85 6.61
C PHE A 8 54.39 15.04 6.35
N ALA A 9 54.06 15.78 5.29
CA ALA A 9 52.72 15.83 4.74
C ALA A 9 52.33 14.43 4.23
N ALA A 10 51.48 13.75 4.97
CA ALA A 10 50.77 12.59 4.45
C ALA A 10 49.77 13.09 3.41
N CYS A 11 50.12 12.90 2.14
CA CYS A 11 49.18 12.91 1.02
C CYS A 11 48.09 11.86 1.31
N LEU A 12 46.98 12.29 1.91
CA LEU A 12 45.72 11.56 1.87
C LEU A 12 45.24 11.63 0.43
N LEU A 13 45.65 10.65 -0.37
CA LEU A 13 44.93 10.22 -1.55
C LEU A 13 43.51 9.90 -1.10
N GLY A 14 42.63 10.89 -1.23
CA GLY A 14 41.19 10.66 -1.19
C GLY A 14 40.89 9.71 -2.33
N PHE A 15 40.64 8.45 -1.99
CA PHE A 15 39.92 7.56 -2.89
C PHE A 15 38.54 8.19 -3.08
N PHE A 16 38.37 8.96 -4.14
CA PHE A 16 37.08 9.11 -4.78
C PHE A 16 36.67 7.69 -5.15
N VAL A 17 35.74 7.12 -4.39
CA VAL A 17 35.01 5.94 -4.85
C VAL A 17 33.91 6.49 -5.76
N PRO A 18 34.01 6.33 -7.09
CA PRO A 18 32.93 6.74 -7.97
C PRO A 18 31.75 5.81 -7.70
N SER A 19 30.63 6.34 -7.21
CA SER A 19 29.38 5.59 -7.09
C SER A 19 28.66 5.60 -8.44
N THR A 20 29.15 4.88 -9.43
CA THR A 20 28.56 4.90 -10.79
C THR A 20 28.56 3.50 -11.39
N TYR A 21 27.79 2.58 -10.81
CA TYR A 21 27.51 1.29 -11.43
C TYR A 21 26.16 1.34 -12.16
N ALA A 22 26.11 0.69 -13.32
CA ALA A 22 24.88 0.06 -13.84
C ALA A 22 24.21 -0.80 -12.74
N PHE A 23 23.00 -1.31 -12.97
CA PHE A 23 22.25 -2.13 -11.99
C PHE A 23 23.19 -3.03 -11.17
N THR A 24 23.27 -2.75 -9.88
CA THR A 24 24.11 -3.55 -8.98
C THR A 24 23.59 -4.98 -8.92
N PRO A 25 24.39 -5.97 -8.50
CA PRO A 25 23.87 -7.33 -8.28
C PRO A 25 22.66 -7.36 -7.32
N ALA A 26 22.63 -6.44 -6.34
CA ALA A 26 21.48 -6.28 -5.45
C ALA A 26 20.24 -5.80 -6.20
N ASP A 27 20.37 -4.79 -7.07
CA ASP A 27 19.28 -4.29 -7.91
C ASP A 27 18.71 -5.37 -8.83
N GLN A 28 19.59 -6.14 -9.47
CA GLN A 28 19.20 -7.24 -10.35
C GLN A 28 18.46 -8.35 -9.58
N ASN A 29 18.91 -8.67 -8.37
CA ASN A 29 18.25 -9.66 -7.51
C ASN A 29 16.89 -9.15 -7.02
N ALA A 30 16.81 -7.91 -6.53
CA ALA A 30 15.56 -7.30 -6.11
C ALA A 30 14.53 -7.27 -7.25
N LEU A 31 14.96 -6.95 -8.46
CA LEU A 31 14.11 -6.97 -9.65
C LEU A 31 13.63 -8.39 -9.99
N LYS A 32 14.49 -9.40 -9.90
CA LYS A 32 14.11 -10.81 -10.12
C LYS A 32 13.13 -11.32 -9.07
N GLU A 33 13.37 -11.01 -7.80
CA GLU A 33 12.47 -11.35 -6.69
C GLU A 33 11.12 -10.66 -6.87
N PHE A 34 11.12 -9.37 -7.20
CA PHE A 34 9.88 -8.64 -7.46
C PHE A 34 9.09 -9.20 -8.65
N LEU A 35 9.76 -9.72 -9.68
CA LEU A 35 9.11 -10.19 -10.91
C LEU A 35 8.84 -11.70 -10.97
N ASP A 36 9.25 -12.48 -9.97
CA ASP A 36 9.20 -13.95 -9.98
C ASP A 36 9.98 -14.60 -11.13
N GLY A 37 11.07 -13.97 -11.56
CA GLY A 37 11.81 -14.48 -12.70
C GLY A 37 12.76 -13.46 -13.32
N ASN A 38 13.32 -13.83 -14.48
CA ASN A 38 14.23 -12.95 -15.19
C ASN A 38 13.44 -11.83 -15.88
N PRO A 39 13.77 -10.55 -15.63
CA PRO A 39 13.14 -9.43 -16.32
C PRO A 39 13.46 -9.43 -17.82
N VAL A 40 12.49 -9.01 -18.63
CA VAL A 40 12.75 -8.52 -19.99
C VAL A 40 13.37 -7.12 -19.87
N THR A 41 14.65 -7.01 -20.17
CA THR A 41 15.40 -5.74 -20.17
C THR A 41 15.69 -5.21 -21.56
N ASP A 42 15.59 -6.02 -22.62
CA ASP A 42 15.76 -5.59 -24.00
C ASP A 42 14.62 -4.65 -24.42
N LEU A 43 14.95 -3.35 -24.56
CA LEU A 43 13.96 -2.34 -24.93
C LEU A 43 13.46 -2.52 -26.37
N GLY A 44 14.28 -3.06 -27.28
CA GLY A 44 13.85 -3.41 -28.63
C GLY A 44 12.78 -4.51 -28.62
N LEU A 45 12.93 -5.50 -27.74
CA LEU A 45 11.90 -6.52 -27.51
C LEU A 45 10.63 -5.93 -26.90
N VAL A 46 10.74 -5.01 -25.93
CA VAL A 46 9.59 -4.29 -25.34
C VAL A 46 8.80 -3.55 -26.42
N VAL A 47 9.49 -2.81 -27.29
CA VAL A 47 8.87 -2.06 -28.39
C VAL A 47 8.21 -3.00 -29.40
N SER A 48 8.94 -4.00 -29.90
CA SER A 48 8.43 -4.92 -30.92
C SER A 48 7.30 -5.84 -30.41
N SER A 49 7.21 -6.06 -29.10
CA SER A 49 6.12 -6.80 -28.45
C SER A 49 4.91 -5.92 -28.11
N ASN A 50 4.88 -4.66 -28.53
CA ASN A 50 3.85 -3.67 -28.19
C ASN A 50 3.65 -3.52 -26.66
N LYS A 51 4.74 -3.51 -25.90
CA LYS A 51 4.75 -3.36 -24.43
C LYS A 51 5.25 -1.98 -23.97
N LEU A 52 5.07 -0.95 -24.79
CA LEU A 52 5.20 0.44 -24.33
C LEU A 52 3.94 0.92 -23.61
N GLU A 53 2.85 0.16 -23.67
CA GLU A 53 1.66 0.37 -22.87
C GLU A 53 1.17 -0.98 -22.35
N GLY A 54 0.45 -0.94 -21.23
CA GLY A 54 -0.14 -2.13 -20.64
C GLY A 54 -1.13 -1.74 -19.56
N ALA A 55 -2.20 -2.52 -19.46
CA ALA A 55 -3.20 -2.43 -18.41
C ALA A 55 -3.55 -3.84 -17.94
N LEU A 56 -3.83 -3.98 -16.66
CA LEU A 56 -4.35 -5.24 -16.14
C LEU A 56 -5.68 -5.60 -16.80
N THR A 57 -5.93 -6.89 -16.99
CA THR A 57 -7.23 -7.40 -17.47
C THR A 57 -8.36 -7.03 -16.50
N GLU A 58 -8.08 -7.10 -15.20
CA GLU A 58 -8.99 -6.69 -14.15
C GLU A 58 -8.28 -5.70 -13.25
N ALA A 59 -8.81 -4.48 -13.19
CA ALA A 59 -8.24 -3.45 -12.35
C ALA A 59 -8.60 -3.68 -10.87
N PRO A 60 -7.64 -3.57 -9.94
CA PRO A 60 -7.88 -3.63 -8.48
C PRO A 60 -9.02 -2.70 -8.07
N TRP A 61 -9.79 -3.05 -7.04
CA TRP A 61 -10.89 -2.18 -6.59
C TRP A 61 -10.38 -0.94 -5.85
N ALA A 62 -11.07 0.18 -6.05
CA ALA A 62 -10.85 1.40 -5.30
C ALA A 62 -11.39 1.23 -3.88
N GLY A 63 -10.75 1.89 -2.92
CA GLY A 63 -11.14 1.79 -1.51
C GLY A 63 -10.65 2.99 -0.74
N TYR A 64 -10.77 2.93 0.58
CA TYR A 64 -10.45 4.04 1.45
C TYR A 64 -9.31 3.69 2.40
N TYR A 65 -8.49 4.67 2.75
CA TYR A 65 -7.41 4.47 3.72
C TYR A 65 -7.89 4.48 5.18
N TRP A 66 -9.19 4.66 5.44
CA TRP A 66 -9.81 4.65 6.77
C TRP A 66 -9.01 5.47 7.80
N PRO A 67 -9.06 6.82 7.70
CA PRO A 67 -8.27 7.70 8.55
C PRO A 67 -8.54 7.47 10.03
N GLU A 68 -7.47 7.45 10.83
CA GLU A 68 -7.56 7.34 12.29
C GLU A 68 -8.32 8.52 12.89
N GLY A 69 -8.25 9.71 12.26
CA GLY A 69 -9.04 10.88 12.64
C GLY A 69 -10.56 10.66 12.63
N PHE A 70 -11.07 9.73 11.82
CA PHE A 70 -12.48 9.34 11.81
C PHE A 70 -12.79 8.10 12.66
N GLY A 71 -11.77 7.45 13.23
CA GLY A 71 -11.91 6.20 13.98
C GLY A 71 -11.58 4.94 13.16
N GLY A 72 -10.94 5.08 11.99
CA GLY A 72 -10.61 3.94 11.14
C GLY A 72 -11.86 3.23 10.62
N VAL A 73 -11.86 1.90 10.63
CA VAL A 73 -13.00 1.07 10.14
C VAL A 73 -14.20 1.02 11.10
N THR A 74 -14.10 1.69 12.26
CA THR A 74 -15.24 1.88 13.18
C THR A 74 -16.15 3.03 12.75
N THR A 75 -15.71 3.83 11.79
CA THR A 75 -16.42 5.03 11.31
C THR A 75 -17.81 4.65 10.79
N PRO A 76 -18.90 5.23 11.31
CA PRO A 76 -20.25 5.01 10.80
C PRO A 76 -20.52 5.88 9.57
N PHE A 77 -19.83 5.57 8.47
CA PHE A 77 -19.78 6.42 7.26
C PHE A 77 -21.13 6.58 6.54
N ARG A 78 -22.13 5.74 6.85
CA ARG A 78 -23.50 5.86 6.33
C ARG A 78 -24.45 6.60 7.28
N ASP A 79 -24.02 6.92 8.51
CA ASP A 79 -24.84 7.73 9.42
C ASP A 79 -24.74 9.21 8.99
N PRO A 80 -25.81 9.83 8.46
CA PRO A 80 -25.76 11.23 8.05
C PRO A 80 -25.55 12.21 9.22
N SER A 81 -25.77 11.76 10.46
CA SER A 81 -25.49 12.55 11.66
C SER A 81 -24.00 12.54 12.03
N PHE A 82 -23.18 11.68 11.42
CA PHE A 82 -21.73 11.66 11.62
C PHE A 82 -21.08 12.88 10.94
N PRO A 83 -20.39 13.75 11.70
CA PRO A 83 -20.03 15.09 11.24
C PRO A 83 -18.73 15.11 10.41
N HIS A 84 -18.59 14.21 9.42
CA HIS A 84 -17.37 14.03 8.62
C HIS A 84 -16.86 15.36 8.01
N ALA A 85 -17.74 16.20 7.46
CA ALA A 85 -17.37 17.51 6.90
C ALA A 85 -16.82 18.50 7.94
N GLN A 86 -17.18 18.35 9.22
CA GLN A 86 -16.72 19.22 10.32
C GLN A 86 -15.48 18.66 11.02
N ILE A 87 -15.14 17.39 10.76
CA ILE A 87 -13.95 16.74 11.30
C ILE A 87 -12.79 17.09 10.36
N SER A 88 -12.02 18.12 10.74
CA SER A 88 -10.83 18.49 9.98
C SER A 88 -9.67 17.57 10.37
N LEU A 89 -9.21 16.79 9.39
CA LEU A 89 -8.02 15.96 9.53
C LEU A 89 -6.73 16.80 9.63
N TRP A 90 -6.78 18.06 9.19
CA TRP A 90 -5.61 18.95 9.07
C TRP A 90 -5.45 19.95 10.23
N ARG A 91 -6.45 20.07 11.12
CA ARG A 91 -6.41 20.98 12.30
C ARG A 91 -5.70 20.36 13.51
N SER A 92 -5.54 21.17 14.57
CA SER A 92 -4.79 20.84 15.78
C SER A 92 -5.31 19.63 16.56
N ASP A 93 -6.62 19.34 16.50
CA ASP A 93 -7.23 18.19 17.18
C ASP A 93 -7.26 16.90 16.34
N SER A 94 -6.73 16.94 15.11
CA SER A 94 -6.57 15.78 14.22
C SER A 94 -7.84 14.97 13.94
N GLY A 95 -8.99 15.59 14.17
CA GLY A 95 -10.31 15.01 13.95
C GLY A 95 -10.81 14.02 15.01
N PHE A 96 -9.95 13.15 15.56
CA PHE A 96 -10.43 12.04 16.40
C PHE A 96 -11.13 12.50 17.68
N ASN A 97 -10.71 13.61 18.30
CA ASN A 97 -11.39 14.14 19.47
C ASN A 97 -12.87 14.49 19.18
N ARG A 98 -13.17 14.97 17.97
CA ARG A 98 -14.53 15.28 17.55
C ARG A 98 -15.32 14.01 17.24
N THR A 99 -14.71 13.03 16.58
CA THR A 99 -15.24 11.68 16.39
C THR A 99 -15.63 11.04 17.73
N ASN A 100 -14.71 11.03 18.69
CA ASN A 100 -14.93 10.45 20.01
C ASN A 100 -16.06 11.17 20.79
N ARG A 101 -16.12 12.51 20.74
CA ARG A 101 -17.24 13.26 21.35
C ARG A 101 -18.58 12.90 20.73
N TRP A 102 -18.62 12.72 19.41
CA TRP A 102 -19.83 12.31 18.71
C TRP A 102 -20.25 10.90 19.13
N MET A 103 -19.32 9.94 19.15
CA MET A 103 -19.60 8.56 19.58
C MET A 103 -20.11 8.52 21.03
N LYS A 104 -19.50 9.30 21.94
CA LYS A 104 -19.98 9.44 23.32
C LYS A 104 -21.40 9.98 23.42
N LYS A 105 -21.74 10.97 22.58
CA LYS A 105 -23.08 11.55 22.54
C LYS A 105 -24.10 10.55 21.98
N LYS A 106 -23.70 9.76 20.97
CA LYS A 106 -24.58 8.81 20.26
C LYS A 106 -24.81 7.53 21.06
N TRP A 107 -23.77 6.96 21.66
CA TRP A 107 -23.78 5.62 22.25
C TRP A 107 -23.34 5.58 23.73
N GLY A 108 -23.06 6.72 24.35
CA GLY A 108 -22.60 6.78 25.73
C GLY A 108 -21.11 6.48 25.89
N LEU A 109 -20.67 6.27 27.13
CA LEU A 109 -19.25 6.14 27.47
C LEU A 109 -18.59 4.86 26.95
N SER A 110 -19.37 3.82 26.63
CA SER A 110 -18.88 2.62 25.96
C SER A 110 -18.40 2.91 24.53
N LEU A 111 -18.89 3.98 23.89
CA LEU A 111 -18.65 4.27 22.46
C LEU A 111 -19.27 3.22 21.52
N THR A 112 -20.11 2.32 22.02
CA THR A 112 -20.73 1.23 21.28
C THR A 112 -22.18 1.05 21.71
N PRO A 113 -23.10 0.73 20.78
CA PRO A 113 -24.50 0.47 21.09
C PRO A 113 -24.71 -0.94 21.64
N ILE A 114 -25.91 -1.26 22.13
CA ILE A 114 -26.32 -2.65 22.40
C ILE A 114 -27.21 -3.11 21.24
N GLU A 115 -26.95 -4.26 20.60
CA GLU A 115 -27.65 -4.65 19.37
C GLU A 115 -29.19 -4.63 19.48
N SER A 116 -29.71 -5.19 20.57
CA SER A 116 -31.14 -5.29 20.85
C SER A 116 -31.84 -3.93 21.03
N SER A 117 -31.07 -2.86 21.24
CA SER A 117 -31.58 -1.48 21.32
C SER A 117 -31.68 -0.78 19.97
N LEU A 118 -31.14 -1.36 18.89
CA LEU A 118 -31.06 -0.74 17.57
C LEU A 118 -32.17 -1.24 16.63
N SER A 119 -32.77 -0.33 15.88
CA SER A 119 -33.60 -0.66 14.70
C SER A 119 -32.74 -1.19 13.53
N ASN A 120 -33.36 -1.80 12.51
CA ASN A 120 -32.63 -2.33 11.34
C ASN A 120 -31.87 -1.22 10.61
N GLU A 121 -32.51 -0.06 10.48
CA GLU A 121 -31.92 1.12 9.86
C GLU A 121 -30.70 1.63 10.65
N GLU A 122 -30.71 1.53 11.98
CA GLU A 122 -29.57 1.93 12.81
C GLU A 122 -28.40 0.95 12.72
N VAL A 123 -28.68 -0.36 12.64
CA VAL A 123 -27.64 -1.38 12.39
C VAL A 123 -26.97 -1.14 11.04
N ASP A 124 -27.73 -0.83 10.00
CA ASP A 124 -27.20 -0.57 8.67
C ASP A 124 -26.23 0.61 8.62
N LYS A 125 -26.40 1.59 9.51
CA LYS A 125 -25.55 2.79 9.63
C LYS A 125 -24.25 2.56 10.41
N LEU A 126 -24.09 1.43 11.09
CA LEU A 126 -22.89 1.13 11.86
C LEU A 126 -21.63 1.07 10.98
N GLY A 127 -20.48 1.35 11.57
CA GLY A 127 -19.18 1.11 10.94
C GLY A 127 -18.91 -0.38 10.76
N ALA A 128 -17.98 -0.72 9.86
CA ALA A 128 -17.71 -2.11 9.50
C ALA A 128 -17.24 -2.97 10.69
N ALA A 129 -16.37 -2.41 11.55
CA ALA A 129 -15.91 -3.11 12.75
C ALA A 129 -17.03 -3.34 13.77
N LEU A 130 -17.95 -2.37 13.93
CA LEU A 130 -19.11 -2.51 14.80
C LEU A 130 -20.03 -3.63 14.31
N LYS A 131 -20.31 -3.69 13.00
CA LYS A 131 -21.10 -4.79 12.40
C LYS A 131 -20.41 -6.14 12.57
N TYR A 132 -19.10 -6.19 12.38
CA TYR A 132 -18.32 -7.41 12.56
C TYR A 132 -18.41 -7.92 14.00
N ASP A 133 -18.26 -7.04 14.98
CA ASP A 133 -18.38 -7.39 16.40
C ASP A 133 -19.78 -7.94 16.77
N LEU A 134 -20.85 -7.47 16.11
CA LEU A 134 -22.20 -8.02 16.31
C LEU A 134 -22.31 -9.49 15.92
N LEU A 135 -21.45 -9.99 15.05
CA LEU A 135 -21.40 -11.43 14.75
C LEU A 135 -20.84 -12.25 15.90
N ILE A 136 -20.11 -11.61 16.81
CA ILE A 136 -19.39 -12.22 17.93
C ILE A 136 -20.20 -12.11 19.21
N SER A 137 -20.69 -10.91 19.53
CA SER A 137 -21.38 -10.61 20.79
C SER A 137 -22.35 -9.43 20.61
N GLU A 138 -23.38 -9.36 21.44
CA GLU A 138 -24.33 -8.24 21.43
C GLU A 138 -23.75 -6.93 22.00
N ASN A 139 -22.70 -7.03 22.82
CA ASN A 139 -22.20 -5.90 23.61
C ASN A 139 -20.69 -5.86 23.91
N ASP A 140 -19.89 -6.87 23.56
CA ASP A 140 -18.46 -6.88 23.92
C ASP A 140 -17.56 -6.06 22.98
N TYR A 141 -17.94 -5.94 21.69
CA TYR A 141 -17.26 -5.10 20.68
C TYR A 141 -15.73 -5.10 20.71
N THR A 142 -15.11 -6.27 20.79
CA THR A 142 -13.67 -6.38 21.08
C THR A 142 -12.79 -5.77 19.97
N LEU A 143 -13.14 -5.93 18.69
CA LEU A 143 -12.40 -5.30 17.60
C LEU A 143 -12.53 -3.78 17.65
N THR A 144 -13.76 -3.28 17.77
CA THR A 144 -14.07 -1.86 17.79
C THR A 144 -13.41 -1.14 18.96
N HIS A 145 -13.53 -1.70 20.18
CA HIS A 145 -12.90 -1.11 21.36
C HIS A 145 -11.38 -1.08 21.25
N THR A 146 -10.76 -2.15 20.74
CA THR A 146 -9.31 -2.19 20.56
C THR A 146 -8.82 -1.10 19.61
N ILE A 147 -9.48 -0.94 18.45
CA ILE A 147 -9.15 0.12 17.47
C ILE A 147 -9.33 1.51 18.09
N LEU A 148 -10.49 1.79 18.70
CA LEU A 148 -10.79 3.10 19.28
C LEU A 148 -9.86 3.43 20.45
N ASN A 149 -9.53 2.47 21.31
CA ASN A 149 -8.63 2.66 22.44
C ASN A 149 -7.21 2.96 21.96
N ARG A 150 -6.68 2.23 20.97
CA ARG A 150 -5.37 2.55 20.39
C ARG A 150 -5.33 3.96 19.82
N ILE A 151 -6.33 4.34 19.04
CA ILE A 151 -6.40 5.68 18.44
C ILE A 151 -6.53 6.75 19.53
N ALA A 152 -7.36 6.53 20.55
CA ALA A 152 -7.52 7.44 21.68
C ALA A 152 -6.22 7.60 22.48
N ASP A 153 -5.52 6.51 22.78
CA ASP A 153 -4.25 6.51 23.50
C ASP A 153 -3.17 7.25 22.72
N LYS A 154 -3.12 7.05 21.40
CA LYS A 154 -2.25 7.81 20.51
C LYS A 154 -2.60 9.30 20.53
N ALA A 155 -3.89 9.65 20.37
CA ALA A 155 -4.36 11.04 20.35
C ALA A 155 -4.08 11.79 21.66
N ARG A 156 -3.98 11.09 22.81
CA ARG A 156 -3.56 11.67 24.10
C ARG A 156 -2.08 12.02 24.15
N LYS A 157 -1.23 11.29 23.39
CA LYS A 157 0.23 11.43 23.41
C LYS A 157 0.74 12.34 22.30
N VAL A 158 0.16 12.21 21.10
CA VAL A 158 0.61 12.89 19.88
C VAL A 158 -0.57 13.28 19.00
N ARG A 159 -0.38 14.31 18.19
CA ARG A 159 -1.36 14.72 17.18
C ARG A 159 -1.42 13.67 16.07
N ILE A 160 -2.60 13.11 15.80
CA ILE A 160 -2.84 12.22 14.65
C ILE A 160 -2.66 13.04 13.37
N LYS A 161 -1.99 12.49 12.37
CA LYS A 161 -1.81 13.20 11.09
C LYS A 161 -2.97 12.87 10.16
N ALA A 162 -3.30 13.79 9.26
CA ALA A 162 -4.42 13.63 8.34
C ALA A 162 -4.30 12.38 7.46
N TRP A 163 -3.06 12.03 7.10
CA TRP A 163 -2.73 10.87 6.28
C TRP A 163 -2.72 9.54 7.04
N GLU A 164 -2.84 9.55 8.37
CA GLU A 164 -2.69 8.33 9.17
C GLU A 164 -3.95 7.48 9.05
N GLY A 165 -3.75 6.25 8.58
CA GLY A 165 -4.77 5.24 8.39
C GLY A 165 -4.12 3.94 7.95
N ILE A 166 -4.88 3.13 7.23
CA ILE A 166 -4.52 1.79 6.77
C ILE A 166 -4.47 1.71 5.23
N CYS A 167 -3.92 2.73 4.56
CA CYS A 167 -3.74 2.72 3.10
C CYS A 167 -2.94 1.49 2.63
N ASN A 168 -1.95 1.06 3.42
CA ASN A 168 -1.20 -0.19 3.21
C ASN A 168 -2.10 -1.44 3.24
N GLY A 169 -3.09 -1.48 4.13
CA GLY A 169 -4.03 -2.59 4.21
C GLY A 169 -5.02 -2.60 3.05
N TRP A 170 -5.59 -1.43 2.72
CA TRP A 170 -6.47 -1.30 1.56
C TRP A 170 -5.75 -1.72 0.27
N THR A 171 -4.57 -1.17 0.00
CA THR A 171 -3.85 -1.43 -1.26
C THR A 171 -3.47 -2.91 -1.41
N LEU A 172 -3.09 -3.59 -0.33
CA LEU A 172 -2.88 -5.04 -0.35
C LEU A 172 -4.18 -5.82 -0.58
N ALA A 173 -5.25 -5.45 0.13
CA ALA A 173 -6.54 -6.09 -0.04
C ALA A 173 -7.06 -5.96 -1.48
N ALA A 174 -6.88 -4.78 -2.11
CA ALA A 174 -7.26 -4.53 -3.49
C ALA A 174 -6.52 -5.41 -4.51
N LEU A 175 -5.31 -5.86 -4.19
CA LEU A 175 -4.54 -6.79 -5.01
C LEU A 175 -4.90 -8.26 -4.81
N ALA A 176 -5.47 -8.61 -3.66
CA ALA A 176 -5.53 -9.99 -3.20
C ALA A 176 -6.95 -10.54 -3.03
N VAL A 177 -7.90 -9.64 -2.79
CA VAL A 177 -9.26 -9.97 -2.41
C VAL A 177 -10.16 -9.63 -3.58
N ASP A 178 -11.00 -10.59 -3.94
CA ASP A 178 -12.00 -10.38 -4.96
C ASP A 178 -12.92 -9.22 -4.60
N ARG A 179 -13.28 -8.45 -5.62
CA ARG A 179 -14.19 -7.30 -5.52
C ARG A 179 -15.52 -7.73 -4.87
N PRO A 180 -15.95 -7.16 -3.73
CA PRO A 180 -17.28 -7.41 -3.18
C PRO A 180 -18.35 -6.74 -4.06
N LEU A 181 -19.41 -7.42 -4.47
CA LEU A 181 -20.37 -6.86 -5.46
C LEU A 181 -21.73 -6.51 -4.88
N HIS A 182 -22.25 -7.34 -3.98
CA HIS A 182 -23.59 -7.21 -3.43
C HIS A 182 -23.57 -7.16 -1.90
N SER A 183 -24.63 -6.65 -1.29
CA SER A 183 -24.78 -6.74 0.15
C SER A 183 -25.06 -8.18 0.58
N VAL A 184 -24.58 -8.56 1.76
CA VAL A 184 -24.73 -9.90 2.32
C VAL A 184 -25.41 -9.80 3.67
N GLN A 185 -26.45 -10.60 3.85
CA GLN A 185 -27.10 -10.75 5.15
C GLN A 185 -26.51 -11.95 5.88
N VAL A 186 -26.15 -11.75 7.14
CA VAL A 186 -25.61 -12.79 8.03
C VAL A 186 -26.24 -12.67 9.41
N LYS A 187 -26.44 -13.81 10.07
CA LYS A 187 -26.99 -13.89 11.41
C LYS A 187 -25.95 -13.44 12.46
N SER A 188 -26.31 -12.45 13.26
CA SER A 188 -25.53 -11.94 14.39
C SER A 188 -25.61 -12.86 15.61
N ALA A 189 -24.86 -12.52 16.66
CA ALA A 189 -24.84 -13.27 17.92
C ALA A 189 -26.21 -13.29 18.63
N SER A 190 -27.03 -12.24 18.47
CA SER A 190 -28.42 -12.21 18.99
C SER A 190 -29.40 -13.05 18.15
N GLY A 191 -28.97 -13.55 17.00
CA GLY A 191 -29.80 -14.26 16.05
C GLY A 191 -30.53 -13.37 15.05
N ARG A 192 -30.25 -12.07 15.03
CA ARG A 192 -30.78 -11.11 14.05
C ARG A 192 -30.02 -11.17 12.73
N MET A 193 -30.71 -11.03 11.61
CA MET A 193 -30.03 -10.83 10.31
C MET A 193 -29.52 -9.40 10.20
N ILE A 194 -28.23 -9.24 9.94
CA ILE A 194 -27.58 -7.94 9.73
C ILE A 194 -26.94 -7.87 8.34
N THR A 195 -26.95 -6.68 7.75
CA THR A 195 -26.47 -6.45 6.38
C THR A 195 -25.05 -5.88 6.36
N PHE A 196 -24.14 -6.60 5.70
CA PHE A 196 -22.84 -6.07 5.29
C PHE A 196 -22.95 -5.58 3.85
N TYR A 197 -22.66 -4.30 3.63
CA TYR A 197 -22.59 -3.72 2.30
C TYR A 197 -21.17 -3.87 1.73
N PRO A 198 -20.96 -3.71 0.40
CA PRO A 198 -19.65 -3.84 -0.21
C PRO A 198 -18.53 -3.05 0.49
N HIS A 199 -18.77 -1.81 0.93
CA HIS A 199 -17.74 -1.03 1.62
C HIS A 199 -17.47 -1.51 3.05
N ASP A 200 -18.43 -2.18 3.70
CA ASP A 200 -18.17 -2.85 4.98
C ASP A 200 -17.15 -3.97 4.79
N LEU A 201 -17.32 -4.78 3.74
CA LEU A 201 -16.41 -5.88 3.41
C LEU A 201 -15.03 -5.38 3.00
N MET A 202 -14.95 -4.30 2.20
CA MET A 202 -13.68 -3.65 1.86
C MET A 202 -12.98 -3.07 3.09
N ALA A 203 -13.72 -2.48 4.03
CA ALA A 203 -13.16 -1.94 5.27
C ALA A 203 -12.53 -3.06 6.10
N LEU A 204 -13.25 -4.17 6.29
CA LEU A 204 -12.75 -5.32 7.03
C LEU A 204 -11.55 -5.97 6.33
N ALA A 205 -11.56 -6.05 4.99
CA ALA A 205 -10.41 -6.51 4.23
C ALA A 205 -9.20 -5.59 4.42
N ALA A 206 -9.37 -4.27 4.32
CA ALA A 206 -8.29 -3.32 4.58
C ALA A 206 -7.75 -3.48 6.01
N GLN A 207 -8.63 -3.62 7.01
CA GLN A 207 -8.24 -3.83 8.40
C GLN A 207 -7.46 -5.13 8.59
N LEU A 208 -7.94 -6.23 8.02
CA LEU A 208 -7.25 -7.52 8.06
C LEU A 208 -5.87 -7.43 7.43
N TYR A 209 -5.75 -6.90 6.21
CA TYR A 209 -4.45 -6.79 5.56
C TYR A 209 -3.54 -5.76 6.20
N ALA A 210 -4.04 -4.80 6.99
CA ALA A 210 -3.20 -3.88 7.76
C ALA A 210 -2.67 -4.46 9.07
N ARG A 211 -3.39 -5.41 9.67
CA ARG A 211 -3.12 -5.92 11.02
C ARG A 211 -2.75 -7.38 11.08
N SER A 212 -3.08 -8.13 10.04
CA SER A 212 -2.65 -9.51 9.90
C SER A 212 -1.14 -9.58 9.81
N PRO A 213 -0.59 -10.76 10.08
CA PRO A 213 0.84 -10.91 10.03
C PRO A 213 1.44 -10.54 8.67
N ILE A 214 0.71 -10.74 7.56
CA ILE A 214 1.14 -10.41 6.19
C ILE A 214 1.74 -8.98 6.01
N ASN A 215 1.45 -8.06 6.93
CA ASN A 215 1.81 -6.65 6.86
C ASN A 215 2.39 -6.15 8.19
N GLY A 216 3.56 -6.66 8.57
CA GLY A 216 4.29 -6.24 9.77
C GLY A 216 4.94 -4.85 9.63
N TRP A 217 4.18 -3.77 9.84
CA TRP A 217 4.66 -2.40 9.57
C TRP A 217 5.85 -1.92 10.43
N ASN A 218 6.06 -2.51 11.61
CA ASN A 218 7.11 -2.11 12.55
C ASN A 218 8.54 -2.25 12.01
N TRP A 219 8.72 -2.98 10.89
CA TRP A 219 10.03 -3.19 10.26
C TRP A 219 10.34 -2.20 9.13
N PHE A 220 9.34 -1.57 8.49
CA PHE A 220 9.56 -0.60 7.39
C PHE A 220 10.36 0.66 7.80
N THR A 221 10.52 0.93 9.09
CA THR A 221 11.07 2.20 9.59
C THR A 221 12.30 2.05 10.49
N ARG A 222 12.93 0.87 10.59
CA ARG A 222 13.95 0.65 11.62
C ARG A 222 15.21 -0.14 11.29
N ASP A 223 15.33 -0.78 10.13
CA ASP A 223 16.45 -1.71 9.93
C ASP A 223 17.21 -1.51 8.61
N ALA A 224 18.42 -0.93 8.69
CA ALA A 224 19.20 -0.42 7.56
C ALA A 224 19.73 -1.48 6.56
N GLU A 225 19.42 -2.77 6.74
CA GLU A 225 19.92 -3.89 5.91
C GLU A 225 18.84 -4.51 4.97
N PHE A 226 17.81 -3.72 4.62
CA PHE A 226 16.59 -4.09 3.87
C PHE A 226 16.74 -4.99 2.62
N MET A 227 16.46 -6.29 2.78
CA MET A 227 15.77 -7.16 1.78
C MET A 227 14.75 -8.13 2.43
N ARG A 228 14.37 -7.94 3.69
CA ARG A 228 13.55 -8.94 4.42
C ARG A 228 12.54 -8.27 5.36
N THR A 229 11.25 -8.53 5.17
CA THR A 229 10.21 -8.23 6.16
C THR A 229 9.84 -9.52 6.88
N SER A 230 10.52 -9.82 8.01
CA SER A 230 10.13 -10.95 8.84
C SER A 230 8.86 -10.58 9.54
N ILE A 231 7.82 -11.32 9.23
CA ILE A 231 6.66 -11.33 10.06
C ILE A 231 7.00 -12.29 11.19
N PHE A 232 6.86 -11.78 12.40
CA PHE A 232 7.19 -12.37 13.70
C PHE A 232 8.63 -12.14 14.18
N LEU A 233 8.65 -11.56 15.40
CA LEU A 233 9.70 -11.57 16.41
C LEU A 233 10.70 -10.42 16.30
N LYS A 234 10.78 -9.62 17.38
CA LYS A 234 12.05 -8.98 17.75
C LYS A 234 13.10 -10.09 17.86
N ASP A 235 14.36 -9.77 17.59
CA ASP A 235 15.48 -10.67 17.88
C ASP A 235 15.32 -11.30 19.28
N GLY A 236 15.13 -12.62 19.32
CA GLY A 236 15.00 -13.41 20.55
C GLY A 236 13.60 -13.68 21.10
N GLU A 237 12.52 -13.19 20.47
CA GLU A 237 11.16 -13.68 20.79
C GLU A 237 10.89 -14.97 20.00
N ASN A 238 10.11 -15.91 20.56
CA ASN A 238 9.61 -17.10 19.85
C ASN A 238 8.17 -16.84 19.38
N PRO A 239 7.72 -17.42 18.25
CA PRO A 239 6.32 -17.31 17.84
C PRO A 239 5.42 -17.90 18.95
N PRO A 240 4.14 -17.46 19.06
CA PRO A 240 3.18 -18.15 19.92
C PRO A 240 3.28 -19.64 19.62
N ALA A 241 3.32 -20.49 20.66
CA ALA A 241 3.65 -21.92 20.55
C ALA A 241 2.73 -22.73 19.59
N ASN A 242 1.69 -22.10 19.04
CA ASN A 242 0.65 -22.67 18.19
C ASN A 242 0.51 -21.96 16.82
N ALA A 243 1.42 -21.05 16.47
CA ALA A 243 1.40 -20.32 15.19
C ALA A 243 1.97 -21.18 14.05
N ASN A 244 1.10 -21.70 13.19
CA ASN A 244 1.44 -22.55 12.03
C ASN A 244 1.37 -21.78 10.70
N PHE A 245 2.04 -20.64 10.55
CA PHE A 245 2.15 -19.98 9.24
C PHE A 245 3.62 -19.73 8.88
N GLU A 246 3.95 -19.85 7.59
CA GLU A 246 5.22 -19.34 7.07
C GLU A 246 5.13 -17.81 6.93
N PRO A 247 6.18 -17.04 7.27
CA PRO A 247 6.18 -15.60 7.05
C PRO A 247 5.99 -15.27 5.57
N VAL A 248 5.01 -14.44 5.27
CA VAL A 248 4.76 -13.92 3.91
C VAL A 248 5.69 -12.74 3.65
N TRP A 249 6.72 -12.96 2.84
CA TRP A 249 7.68 -11.92 2.49
C TRP A 249 7.12 -11.02 1.40
N LEU A 250 6.85 -9.75 1.73
CA LEU A 250 6.46 -8.75 0.74
C LEU A 250 7.64 -8.50 -0.21
N LYS A 251 7.36 -8.41 -1.51
CA LYS A 251 8.35 -8.06 -2.52
C LYS A 251 8.52 -6.56 -2.55
N PHE A 252 9.76 -6.09 -2.58
CA PHE A 252 10.08 -4.68 -2.43
C PHE A 252 11.23 -4.26 -3.34
N ILE A 253 11.15 -3.07 -3.90
CA ILE A 253 12.23 -2.41 -4.63
C ILE A 253 12.25 -0.94 -4.22
N GLY A 254 13.46 -0.38 -4.04
CA GLY A 254 13.65 0.99 -3.58
C GLY A 254 13.80 1.06 -2.06
N LYS A 255 13.93 2.26 -1.51
CA LYS A 255 14.01 2.48 -0.06
C LYS A 255 13.57 3.90 0.31
N ARG A 256 13.20 4.07 1.58
CA ARG A 256 12.92 5.39 2.14
C ARG A 256 14.21 6.09 2.56
N CYS A 257 14.30 7.39 2.31
CA CYS A 257 15.38 8.23 2.84
C CYS A 257 15.08 8.64 4.28
N GLU A 258 15.96 8.33 5.23
CA GLU A 258 15.90 8.96 6.56
C GLU A 258 16.49 10.37 6.52
N LYS A 259 16.15 11.22 7.50
CA LYS A 259 16.60 12.63 7.57
C LYS A 259 18.13 12.78 7.52
N ASN A 260 18.89 11.79 7.97
CA ASN A 260 20.36 11.84 8.02
C ASN A 260 21.02 11.36 6.71
N ASP A 261 20.29 10.68 5.82
CA ASP A 261 20.82 10.11 4.57
C ASP A 261 20.80 11.08 3.39
N GLN A 262 20.21 12.26 3.57
CA GLN A 262 20.15 13.29 2.51
C GLN A 262 21.53 13.86 2.14
N VAL A 263 22.54 13.67 3.00
CA VAL A 263 23.90 14.23 2.82
C VAL A 263 24.77 13.34 1.92
N ASN A 264 24.50 12.03 1.81
CA ASN A 264 25.34 11.06 1.10
C ASN A 264 24.69 10.45 -0.17
N GLY A 265 23.59 11.05 -0.64
CA GLY A 265 22.80 10.47 -1.72
C GLY A 265 21.88 9.38 -1.17
N CYS A 266 20.58 9.65 -1.15
CA CYS A 266 19.63 8.60 -0.88
C CYS A 266 19.75 7.57 -2.02
N GLY A 267 19.69 6.27 -1.71
CA GLY A 267 19.59 5.25 -2.75
C GLY A 267 18.18 5.28 -3.34
N ASP A 268 17.95 6.32 -4.14
CA ASP A 268 16.73 6.59 -4.88
C ASP A 268 16.38 5.38 -5.75
N LEU A 269 15.08 5.13 -5.96
CA LEU A 269 14.63 4.11 -6.89
C LEU A 269 15.19 4.45 -8.28
N ASN A 270 16.13 3.66 -8.78
CA ASN A 270 16.75 3.88 -10.08
C ASN A 270 15.71 3.89 -11.21
N ALA A 271 15.79 4.83 -12.16
CA ALA A 271 14.77 4.99 -13.19
C ALA A 271 14.71 3.81 -14.16
N GLY A 272 15.84 3.15 -14.43
CA GLY A 272 15.89 1.92 -15.22
C GLY A 272 15.21 0.75 -14.52
N ILE A 273 15.42 0.60 -13.20
CA ILE A 273 14.72 -0.42 -12.39
C ILE A 273 13.22 -0.14 -12.37
N PHE A 274 12.84 1.11 -12.13
CA PHE A 274 11.45 1.57 -12.16
C PHE A 274 10.77 1.20 -13.48
N HIS A 275 11.38 1.58 -14.61
CA HIS A 275 10.86 1.26 -15.94
C HIS A 275 10.70 -0.24 -16.13
N THR A 276 11.75 -1.01 -15.83
CA THR A 276 11.77 -2.45 -16.04
C THR A 276 10.74 -3.16 -15.16
N ALA A 277 10.60 -2.76 -13.88
CA ALA A 277 9.62 -3.31 -12.96
C ALA A 277 8.18 -3.08 -13.45
N ILE A 278 7.87 -1.87 -13.95
CA ILE A 278 6.53 -1.52 -14.46
C ILE A 278 6.18 -2.31 -15.70
N VAL A 279 7.06 -2.25 -16.72
CA VAL A 279 6.83 -2.88 -18.01
C VAL A 279 6.69 -4.40 -17.85
N ASN A 280 7.53 -5.02 -17.03
CA ASN A 280 7.43 -6.46 -16.77
C ASN A 280 6.21 -6.81 -15.92
N SER A 281 5.98 -6.12 -14.80
CA SER A 281 4.88 -6.47 -13.90
C SER A 281 3.52 -6.28 -14.58
N ILE A 282 3.25 -5.13 -15.19
CA ILE A 282 1.96 -4.83 -15.81
C ILE A 282 1.91 -5.36 -17.25
N GLY A 283 2.91 -5.05 -18.06
CA GLY A 283 2.89 -5.33 -19.51
C GLY A 283 3.04 -6.82 -19.84
N PHE A 284 3.98 -7.51 -19.19
CA PHE A 284 4.23 -8.94 -19.46
C PHE A 284 3.49 -9.88 -18.49
N ASN A 285 3.40 -9.53 -17.21
CA ASN A 285 2.94 -10.46 -16.18
C ASN A 285 1.48 -10.24 -15.73
N ASN A 286 0.78 -9.22 -16.23
CA ASN A 286 -0.60 -8.89 -15.81
C ASN A 286 -0.74 -8.81 -14.27
N SER A 287 0.26 -8.19 -13.63
CA SER A 287 0.43 -8.10 -12.18
C SER A 287 0.54 -6.64 -11.76
N ALA A 288 -0.41 -6.18 -10.95
CA ALA A 288 -0.35 -4.88 -10.30
C ALA A 288 0.64 -4.91 -9.12
N PHE A 289 0.98 -3.73 -8.65
CA PHE A 289 1.83 -3.52 -7.48
C PHE A 289 1.44 -2.21 -6.78
N ILE A 290 1.98 -1.98 -5.59
CA ILE A 290 1.77 -0.80 -4.77
C ILE A 290 3.00 0.08 -4.88
N MET A 291 2.79 1.39 -4.94
CA MET A 291 3.87 2.38 -4.89
C MET A 291 3.57 3.45 -3.85
N ASP A 292 4.62 4.06 -3.32
CA ASP A 292 4.46 5.33 -2.61
C ASP A 292 4.26 6.47 -3.62
N LYS A 293 3.09 7.11 -3.58
CA LYS A 293 2.69 8.09 -4.59
C LYS A 293 3.47 9.41 -4.52
N HIS A 294 4.10 9.73 -3.38
CA HIS A 294 4.83 11.00 -3.22
C HIS A 294 6.08 10.85 -2.34
N LYS A 295 7.18 11.49 -2.75
CA LYS A 295 8.35 11.74 -1.90
C LYS A 295 8.01 12.77 -0.81
N SER A 296 7.40 12.32 0.28
CA SER A 296 6.99 13.18 1.39
C SER A 296 7.13 12.45 2.73
N PRO A 297 7.03 13.13 3.88
CA PRO A 297 7.00 12.39 5.15
C PRO A 297 5.73 11.53 5.30
N ALA A 298 4.69 11.76 4.48
CA ALA A 298 3.54 10.88 4.31
C ALA A 298 3.95 9.68 3.46
N ILE A 299 3.52 8.50 3.86
CA ILE A 299 3.47 7.36 2.94
C ILE A 299 2.06 7.31 2.36
N GLY A 300 1.96 7.41 1.03
CA GLY A 300 0.71 7.36 0.30
C GLY A 300 0.68 6.15 -0.62
N ASN A 301 0.34 4.98 -0.08
CA ASN A 301 0.24 3.76 -0.89
C ASN A 301 -0.86 3.90 -1.96
N ALA A 302 -0.50 3.64 -3.21
CA ALA A 302 -1.42 3.61 -4.34
C ALA A 302 -1.20 2.36 -5.18
N VAL A 303 -2.27 1.76 -5.69
CA VAL A 303 -2.19 0.54 -6.50
C VAL A 303 -2.04 0.90 -7.97
N ALA A 304 -0.88 0.61 -8.55
CA ALA A 304 -0.59 0.82 -9.96
C ALA A 304 -1.03 -0.40 -10.79
N TYR A 305 -1.79 -0.15 -11.86
CA TYR A 305 -2.39 -1.22 -12.66
C TYR A 305 -2.39 -0.97 -14.18
N SER A 306 -1.97 0.22 -14.62
CA SER A 306 -1.85 0.54 -16.04
C SER A 306 -0.75 1.56 -16.27
N TYR A 307 -0.07 1.51 -17.41
CA TYR A 307 0.91 2.50 -17.83
C TYR A 307 0.88 2.72 -19.34
N GLN A 308 1.35 3.90 -19.74
CA GLN A 308 1.69 4.22 -21.12
C GLN A 308 3.02 4.95 -21.14
N ALA A 309 3.93 4.52 -21.99
CA ALA A 309 5.26 5.09 -22.18
C ALA A 309 5.42 5.59 -23.62
N LYS A 310 6.06 6.75 -23.76
CA LYS A 310 6.47 7.32 -25.04
C LYS A 310 7.98 7.49 -25.03
N LEU A 311 8.63 6.98 -26.06
CA LEU A 311 10.06 7.11 -26.22
C LEU A 311 10.39 8.36 -27.05
N TYR A 312 11.47 9.05 -26.70
CA TYR A 312 11.96 10.21 -27.45
C TYR A 312 13.49 10.27 -27.47
N ASN A 313 14.03 10.91 -28.50
CA ASN A 313 15.46 11.16 -28.60
C ASN A 313 15.89 12.28 -27.64
N THR A 314 16.87 11.99 -26.77
CA THR A 314 17.27 12.89 -25.68
C THR A 314 17.86 14.23 -26.13
N GLU A 315 18.36 14.32 -27.36
CA GLU A 315 18.96 15.54 -27.92
C GLU A 315 17.91 16.42 -28.59
N THR A 316 17.03 15.82 -29.38
CA THR A 316 16.03 16.56 -30.16
C THR A 316 14.70 16.75 -29.42
N GLY A 317 14.45 15.97 -28.37
CA GLY A 317 13.18 15.94 -27.64
C GLY A 317 12.02 15.35 -28.44
N LYS A 318 12.27 14.72 -29.60
CA LYS A 318 11.24 14.22 -30.50
C LYS A 318 11.07 12.71 -30.40
N GLY A 319 9.83 12.25 -30.44
CA GLY A 319 9.49 10.84 -30.66
C GLY A 319 9.66 10.43 -32.12
N GLY A 320 9.61 9.13 -32.39
CA GLY A 320 9.81 8.54 -33.71
C GLY A 320 9.94 7.02 -33.64
N PRO A 321 10.14 6.35 -34.79
CA PRO A 321 10.36 4.91 -34.84
C PRO A 321 11.60 4.49 -34.03
N TYR A 322 11.49 3.39 -33.30
CA TYR A 322 12.68 2.71 -32.79
C TYR A 322 13.36 1.98 -33.97
N PRO A 323 14.71 2.06 -34.16
CA PRO A 323 15.74 2.61 -33.28
C PRO A 323 16.16 4.06 -33.58
N GLU A 324 15.52 4.77 -34.50
CA GLU A 324 15.94 6.12 -34.97
C GLU A 324 16.02 7.16 -33.85
N ILE A 325 15.27 6.95 -32.77
CA ILE A 325 15.25 7.83 -31.60
C ILE A 325 16.41 7.59 -30.62
N LEU A 326 17.22 6.55 -30.78
CA LEU A 326 18.38 6.31 -29.91
C LEU A 326 19.43 7.41 -30.07
N SER A 327 19.91 7.95 -28.97
CA SER A 327 21.08 8.85 -28.95
C SER A 327 22.33 8.06 -28.60
N THR A 328 23.40 8.27 -29.37
CA THR A 328 24.74 7.75 -29.08
C THR A 328 25.63 8.80 -28.40
N HIS A 329 25.08 9.98 -28.10
CA HIS A 329 25.81 11.04 -27.40
C HIS A 329 25.82 10.76 -25.90
N LEU A 330 26.87 10.06 -25.46
CA LEU A 330 27.05 9.68 -24.06
C LEU A 330 28.15 10.51 -23.38
N ASN A 331 27.92 10.87 -22.12
CA ASN A 331 28.97 11.39 -21.24
C ASN A 331 29.89 10.25 -20.75
N ASP A 332 30.98 10.59 -20.07
CA ASP A 332 31.97 9.58 -19.66
C ASP A 332 31.44 8.66 -18.55
N GLU A 333 30.54 9.13 -17.69
CA GLU A 333 29.90 8.31 -16.67
C GLU A 333 28.98 7.24 -17.30
N GLU A 334 28.14 7.64 -18.24
CA GLU A 334 27.23 6.76 -18.98
C GLU A 334 28.03 5.67 -19.72
N LYS A 335 29.15 6.03 -20.36
CA LYS A 335 30.06 5.06 -21.00
C LYS A 335 30.72 4.12 -20.00
N ASN A 336 31.17 4.64 -18.86
CA ASN A 336 31.81 3.84 -17.80
C ASN A 336 30.84 2.80 -17.20
N LYS A 337 29.54 3.08 -17.22
CA LYS A 337 28.48 2.12 -16.86
C LYS A 337 28.25 1.04 -17.93
N GLY A 338 28.86 1.16 -19.11
CA GLY A 338 28.73 0.22 -20.23
C GLY A 338 27.63 0.58 -21.24
N ALA A 339 27.10 1.81 -21.18
CA ALA A 339 26.10 2.26 -22.13
C ALA A 339 26.72 2.53 -23.51
N VAL A 340 25.98 2.22 -24.57
CA VAL A 340 26.33 2.58 -25.96
C VAL A 340 25.29 3.47 -26.62
N SER A 341 24.09 3.50 -26.06
CA SER A 341 23.05 4.44 -26.44
C SER A 341 22.17 4.79 -25.25
N LYS A 342 21.36 5.83 -25.41
CA LYS A 342 20.34 6.24 -24.46
C LYS A 342 19.08 6.72 -25.15
N VAL A 343 17.97 6.69 -24.42
CA VAL A 343 16.66 7.12 -24.91
C VAL A 343 15.86 7.74 -23.77
N GLY A 344 15.11 8.79 -24.06
CA GLY A 344 14.21 9.41 -23.11
C GLY A 344 12.87 8.69 -23.07
N VAL A 345 12.24 8.65 -21.90
CA VAL A 345 10.93 8.03 -21.68
C VAL A 345 10.04 8.99 -20.93
N GLU A 346 8.88 9.31 -21.52
CA GLU A 346 7.76 9.90 -20.78
C GLU A 346 6.76 8.80 -20.44
N MET A 347 6.57 8.53 -19.15
CA MET A 347 5.67 7.49 -18.69
C MET A 347 4.52 8.08 -17.88
N THR A 348 3.30 7.74 -18.25
CA THR A 348 2.10 7.96 -17.45
C THR A 348 1.71 6.65 -16.78
N LEU A 349 1.79 6.60 -15.46
CA LEU A 349 1.36 5.47 -14.64
C LEU A 349 -0.01 5.78 -14.06
N THR A 350 -0.95 4.85 -14.18
CA THR A 350 -2.31 4.97 -13.64
C THR A 350 -2.44 4.14 -12.37
N THR A 351 -2.91 4.80 -11.31
CA THR A 351 -3.18 4.18 -10.02
C THR A 351 -4.65 4.29 -9.63
N ARG A 352 -5.13 3.41 -8.75
CA ARG A 352 -6.46 3.59 -8.15
C ARG A 352 -6.52 4.80 -7.24
N LYS A 353 -7.54 5.63 -7.46
CA LYS A 353 -7.88 6.74 -6.57
C LYS A 353 -8.65 6.22 -5.38
N GLU A 354 -8.48 6.88 -4.24
CA GLU A 354 -9.25 6.56 -3.04
C GLU A 354 -10.75 6.81 -3.28
N LEU A 355 -11.58 5.83 -2.95
CA LEU A 355 -13.04 5.94 -2.98
C LEU A 355 -13.54 6.37 -1.59
N VAL A 356 -13.96 7.63 -1.47
CA VAL A 356 -14.40 8.20 -0.19
C VAL A 356 -15.83 7.73 0.10
N PRO A 357 -16.09 6.94 1.16
CA PRO A 357 -17.39 6.29 1.32
C PRO A 357 -18.52 7.24 1.74
N PHE A 358 -18.21 8.44 2.24
CA PHE A 358 -19.21 9.43 2.67
C PHE A 358 -20.00 10.07 1.51
N SER A 359 -19.55 9.92 0.27
CA SER A 359 -20.23 10.44 -0.93
C SER A 359 -21.16 9.43 -1.59
N LEU A 360 -21.23 8.21 -1.06
CA LEU A 360 -22.01 7.10 -1.60
C LEU A 360 -23.32 6.96 -0.82
N ASP A 361 -24.44 7.09 -1.54
CA ASP A 361 -25.71 6.57 -1.07
C ASP A 361 -25.78 5.05 -1.33
N LEU A 362 -26.83 4.38 -0.83
CA LEU A 362 -26.98 2.93 -0.97
C LEU A 362 -27.09 2.46 -2.43
N GLU A 363 -27.63 3.29 -3.33
CA GLU A 363 -27.75 2.91 -4.75
C GLU A 363 -26.40 3.01 -5.47
N LYS A 364 -25.60 4.03 -5.15
CA LYS A 364 -24.21 4.13 -5.60
C LYS A 364 -23.35 3.03 -5.00
N GLU A 365 -23.55 2.68 -3.74
CA GLU A 365 -22.80 1.60 -3.09
C GLU A 365 -23.09 0.22 -3.72
N LYS A 366 -24.30 -0.02 -4.25
CA LYS A 366 -24.59 -1.26 -5.01
C LYS A 366 -23.86 -1.34 -6.35
N ASN A 367 -23.49 -0.19 -6.93
CA ASN A 367 -22.87 -0.09 -8.24
C ASN A 367 -21.55 0.72 -8.19
N TYR A 368 -20.83 0.62 -7.07
CA TYR A 368 -19.68 1.49 -6.79
C TYR A 368 -18.55 1.33 -7.83
N GLN A 369 -18.48 0.16 -8.48
CA GLN A 369 -17.54 -0.13 -9.56
C GLN A 369 -17.67 0.87 -10.74
N ASP A 370 -18.86 1.43 -10.95
CA ASP A 370 -19.12 2.41 -12.01
C ASP A 370 -18.62 3.81 -11.66
N PHE A 371 -18.27 4.04 -10.39
CA PHE A 371 -17.82 5.32 -9.85
C PHE A 371 -16.35 5.30 -9.43
N GLU A 372 -15.62 4.22 -9.70
CA GLU A 372 -14.20 4.14 -9.38
C GLU A 372 -13.38 5.03 -10.30
N GLU A 373 -12.63 5.95 -9.68
CA GLU A 373 -11.74 6.85 -10.39
C GLU A 373 -10.29 6.37 -10.32
N SER A 374 -9.43 7.03 -11.08
CA SER A 374 -8.00 6.73 -11.12
C SER A 374 -7.19 8.00 -11.20
N ASP A 375 -6.00 7.96 -10.61
CA ASP A 375 -5.03 9.05 -10.66
C ASP A 375 -3.96 8.73 -11.71
N GLN A 376 -3.43 9.77 -12.35
CA GLN A 376 -2.33 9.66 -13.30
C GLN A 376 -1.07 10.31 -12.72
N HIS A 377 0.04 9.58 -12.77
CA HIS A 377 1.36 10.03 -12.34
C HIS A 377 2.27 10.10 -13.56
N HIS A 378 2.87 11.26 -13.79
CA HIS A 378 3.72 11.50 -14.95
C HIS A 378 5.19 11.50 -14.55
N TYR A 379 5.97 10.69 -15.24
CA TYR A 379 7.38 10.45 -15.00
C TYR A 379 8.18 10.71 -16.27
N ASP A 380 9.40 11.22 -16.10
CA ASP A 380 10.33 11.41 -17.21
C ASP A 380 11.74 11.13 -16.77
N TYR A 381 12.40 10.32 -17.58
CA TYR A 381 13.70 9.77 -17.28
C TYR A 381 14.38 9.33 -18.57
N VAL A 382 15.67 9.07 -18.45
CA VAL A 382 16.52 8.53 -19.51
C VAL A 382 16.88 7.10 -19.16
N LEU A 383 16.82 6.20 -20.13
CA LEU A 383 17.33 4.84 -20.02
C LEU A 383 18.68 4.74 -20.69
N LEU A 384 19.64 4.08 -20.03
CA LEU A 384 20.93 3.74 -20.58
C LEU A 384 20.90 2.30 -21.09
N LEU A 385 21.33 2.09 -22.34
CA LEU A 385 21.24 0.82 -23.04
C LEU A 385 22.62 0.30 -23.42
N ASN A 386 22.84 -1.01 -23.27
CA ASN A 386 24.05 -1.68 -23.76
C ASN A 386 23.93 -2.07 -25.26
N ILE A 387 24.96 -2.72 -25.80
CA ILE A 387 25.01 -3.17 -27.21
C ILE A 387 23.92 -4.17 -27.62
N LYS A 388 23.23 -4.78 -26.66
CA LYS A 388 22.12 -5.70 -26.88
C LYS A 388 20.75 -5.03 -26.72
N ASN A 389 20.71 -3.71 -26.58
CA ASN A 389 19.52 -2.93 -26.23
C ASN A 389 18.93 -3.23 -24.84
N GLU A 390 19.67 -3.91 -23.97
CA GLU A 390 19.25 -4.17 -22.60
C GLU A 390 19.36 -2.88 -21.79
N VAL A 391 18.31 -2.54 -21.04
CA VAL A 391 18.33 -1.48 -20.02
C VAL A 391 19.29 -1.90 -18.91
N ILE A 392 20.34 -1.11 -18.71
CA ILE A 392 21.38 -1.37 -17.70
C ILE A 392 21.39 -0.33 -16.58
N ASP A 393 20.78 0.82 -16.79
CA ASP A 393 20.67 1.92 -15.83
C ASP A 393 19.58 2.92 -16.29
N GLY A 394 19.25 3.91 -15.47
CA GLY A 394 18.46 5.05 -15.87
C GLY A 394 18.52 6.23 -14.91
N GLU A 395 18.27 7.42 -15.44
CA GLU A 395 18.42 8.69 -14.73
C GLU A 395 17.11 9.50 -14.79
N TRP A 396 16.64 9.95 -13.62
CA TRP A 396 15.46 10.80 -13.52
C TRP A 396 15.72 12.20 -14.07
N LYS A 397 14.77 12.75 -14.84
CA LYS A 397 14.85 14.15 -15.25
C LYS A 397 14.33 15.09 -14.17
N MET A 398 15.07 16.18 -13.96
CA MET A 398 14.74 17.26 -13.04
C MET A 398 13.57 18.07 -13.59
N ARG A 399 12.43 18.12 -12.88
CA ARG A 399 11.19 18.71 -13.44
C ARG A 399 10.51 19.80 -12.60
N VAL A 400 10.78 19.97 -11.29
CA VAL A 400 9.98 20.92 -10.48
C VAL A 400 10.81 21.84 -9.58
N PRO A 401 10.62 23.18 -9.68
CA PRO A 401 11.02 24.11 -8.62
C PRO A 401 10.08 23.95 -7.43
N LEU A 402 10.60 23.62 -6.24
CA LEU A 402 9.78 23.61 -5.02
C LEU A 402 9.26 25.04 -4.74
N LEU A 403 7.98 25.18 -4.35
CA LEU A 403 7.45 26.43 -3.83
C LEU A 403 8.32 26.91 -2.64
N GLY A 404 9.04 28.02 -2.83
CA GLY A 404 9.98 28.58 -1.85
C GLY A 404 11.46 28.25 -2.08
N ALA A 405 11.82 27.49 -3.12
CA ALA A 405 13.20 27.25 -3.56
C ALA A 405 13.29 27.51 -5.07
N GLU A 406 13.25 28.78 -5.46
CA GLU A 406 13.16 29.24 -6.86
C GLU A 406 14.31 28.76 -7.77
N ASN A 407 15.36 28.13 -7.23
CA ASN A 407 16.54 27.65 -7.97
C ASN A 407 16.90 26.17 -7.74
N GLN A 408 16.03 25.35 -7.12
CA GLN A 408 16.28 23.92 -6.95
C GLN A 408 15.19 23.10 -7.64
N LEU A 409 15.55 22.51 -8.78
CA LEU A 409 14.73 21.50 -9.43
C LEU A 409 14.91 20.17 -8.67
N PHE A 410 13.84 19.40 -8.47
CA PHE A 410 13.94 18.02 -8.00
C PHE A 410 13.23 17.09 -8.98
N PRO A 411 13.68 15.83 -9.11
CA PRO A 411 12.95 14.85 -9.89
C PRO A 411 11.74 14.36 -9.07
N ILE A 412 10.63 14.06 -9.75
CA ILE A 412 9.47 13.40 -9.14
C ILE A 412 9.53 11.93 -9.51
N TYR A 413 9.61 11.07 -8.50
CA TYR A 413 9.63 9.61 -8.60
C TYR A 413 9.06 9.01 -7.31
N PRO A 414 8.55 7.78 -7.33
CA PRO A 414 8.13 7.09 -6.11
C PRO A 414 9.36 6.66 -5.30
N ASP A 415 9.24 6.65 -3.96
CA ASP A 415 10.33 6.22 -3.07
C ASP A 415 10.58 4.70 -3.18
N PHE A 416 9.50 3.91 -3.33
CA PHE A 416 9.58 2.45 -3.42
C PHE A 416 8.35 1.84 -4.08
N LEU A 417 8.53 0.61 -4.55
CA LEU A 417 7.50 -0.27 -5.13
C LEU A 417 7.42 -1.55 -4.29
N TRP A 418 6.21 -2.07 -4.08
CA TRP A 418 6.03 -3.30 -3.33
C TRP A 418 4.76 -4.07 -3.69
N LYS A 419 4.74 -5.38 -3.46
CA LYS A 419 3.55 -6.22 -3.69
C LYS A 419 3.59 -7.52 -2.89
N LEU A 420 2.50 -8.27 -2.95
CA LEU A 420 2.43 -9.62 -2.40
C LEU A 420 3.34 -10.59 -3.18
N PRO A 421 3.91 -11.60 -2.50
CA PRO A 421 4.76 -12.58 -3.15
C PRO A 421 3.97 -13.48 -4.11
N VAL A 422 2.72 -13.81 -3.78
CA VAL A 422 1.86 -14.60 -4.67
C VAL A 422 0.59 -13.80 -4.92
N LYS A 423 0.14 -13.78 -6.19
CA LYS A 423 -1.15 -13.18 -6.56
C LYS A 423 -2.25 -13.83 -5.72
N ASN A 424 -3.17 -13.03 -5.18
CA ASN A 424 -4.28 -13.50 -4.34
C ASN A 424 -3.85 -14.17 -3.02
N THR A 425 -2.67 -13.83 -2.48
CA THR A 425 -2.28 -14.30 -1.14
C THR A 425 -3.29 -13.81 -0.10
N ARG A 426 -4.06 -14.75 0.47
CA ARG A 426 -5.06 -14.45 1.50
C ARG A 426 -4.40 -14.17 2.84
N ALA A 427 -4.72 -13.03 3.43
CA ALA A 427 -4.42 -12.72 4.83
C ALA A 427 -5.34 -13.48 5.79
N PHE A 428 -4.81 -13.88 6.93
CA PHE A 428 -5.56 -14.44 8.06
C PHE A 428 -5.06 -13.80 9.36
N SER A 429 -5.92 -13.71 10.37
CA SER A 429 -5.52 -13.40 11.73
C SER A 429 -4.59 -14.49 12.28
N GLY A 430 -3.75 -14.14 13.25
CA GLY A 430 -2.84 -15.10 13.87
C GLY A 430 -3.53 -16.18 14.72
N TYR A 431 -4.86 -16.12 14.85
CA TYR A 431 -5.66 -16.89 15.80
C TYR A 431 -6.61 -17.90 15.12
N GLU A 432 -6.68 -17.92 13.79
CA GLU A 432 -7.66 -18.74 13.05
C GLU A 432 -7.29 -20.21 12.90
N GLY A 433 -6.06 -20.59 13.28
CA GLY A 433 -5.58 -21.98 13.30
C GLY A 433 -6.18 -22.87 12.21
N SER A 434 -6.85 -23.95 12.63
CA SER A 434 -7.54 -24.92 11.77
C SER A 434 -9.07 -24.81 11.87
N LEU A 435 -9.61 -23.58 11.87
CA LEU A 435 -11.06 -23.35 11.77
C LEU A 435 -11.60 -23.99 10.47
N SER A 436 -12.61 -24.86 10.59
CA SER A 436 -13.20 -25.52 9.41
C SER A 436 -14.25 -24.64 8.76
N ALA A 437 -14.00 -24.19 7.52
CA ALA A 437 -14.90 -23.28 6.80
C ALA A 437 -16.38 -23.72 6.78
N SER A 438 -16.68 -25.03 6.88
CA SER A 438 -18.04 -25.57 6.90
C SER A 438 -18.85 -25.27 8.16
N GLU A 439 -18.21 -24.82 9.25
CA GLU A 439 -18.89 -24.59 10.54
C GLU A 439 -19.63 -23.25 10.58
N PHE A 440 -19.20 -22.27 9.79
CA PHE A 440 -19.88 -20.98 9.63
C PHE A 440 -20.77 -20.99 8.39
N THR A 441 -22.01 -20.50 8.55
CA THR A 441 -22.87 -20.16 7.41
C THR A 441 -23.59 -18.87 7.71
N LEU A 442 -23.99 -18.15 6.67
CA LEU A 442 -24.71 -16.88 6.80
C LEU A 442 -25.99 -17.01 7.64
N GLN A 443 -26.69 -18.14 7.54
CA GLN A 443 -27.97 -18.38 8.22
C GLN A 443 -27.81 -18.84 9.68
N ASN A 444 -26.70 -19.50 10.01
CA ASN A 444 -26.47 -20.00 11.37
C ASN A 444 -25.62 -19.03 12.21
N GLY A 445 -24.91 -18.09 11.58
CA GLY A 445 -23.99 -17.17 12.26
C GLY A 445 -22.70 -17.87 12.70
N LEU A 446 -21.86 -17.18 13.48
CA LEU A 446 -20.64 -17.78 14.00
C LEU A 446 -20.94 -18.83 15.08
N PRO A 447 -20.34 -20.03 15.01
CA PRO A 447 -20.31 -20.98 16.11
C PRO A 447 -19.66 -20.39 17.36
N GLU A 448 -20.04 -20.88 18.54
CA GLU A 448 -19.54 -20.37 19.82
C GLU A 448 -18.02 -20.48 19.96
N SER A 449 -17.42 -21.57 19.47
CA SER A 449 -15.97 -21.74 19.41
C SER A 449 -15.27 -20.67 18.58
N TRP A 450 -15.90 -20.23 17.48
CA TRP A 450 -15.34 -19.20 16.61
C TRP A 450 -15.50 -17.81 17.21
N LYS A 451 -16.59 -17.53 17.94
CA LYS A 451 -16.78 -16.24 18.62
C LYS A 451 -15.66 -15.96 19.62
N GLN A 452 -15.23 -16.97 20.38
CA GLN A 452 -14.11 -16.83 21.32
C GLN A 452 -12.80 -16.51 20.59
N ILE A 453 -12.53 -17.19 19.48
CA ILE A 453 -11.35 -16.94 18.64
C ILE A 453 -11.42 -15.56 17.99
N ALA A 454 -12.60 -15.16 17.49
CA ALA A 454 -12.84 -13.85 16.88
C ALA A 454 -12.65 -12.71 17.90
N ALA A 455 -13.11 -12.89 19.13
CA ALA A 455 -12.89 -11.95 20.22
C ALA A 455 -11.39 -11.82 20.54
N GLU A 456 -10.66 -12.94 20.61
CA GLU A 456 -9.21 -12.91 20.82
C GLU A 456 -8.47 -12.21 19.68
N ALA A 457 -8.78 -12.53 18.43
CA ALA A 457 -8.23 -11.84 17.25
C ALA A 457 -8.55 -10.33 17.25
N GLY A 458 -9.76 -9.96 17.71
CA GLY A 458 -10.20 -8.59 17.88
C GLY A 458 -9.30 -7.76 18.82
N LYS A 459 -8.72 -8.38 19.86
CA LYS A 459 -7.76 -7.72 20.78
C LYS A 459 -6.45 -7.33 20.08
N HIS A 460 -6.20 -7.89 18.89
CA HIS A 460 -5.07 -7.58 18.04
C HIS A 460 -5.47 -6.80 16.78
N GLU A 461 -6.68 -6.24 16.78
CA GLU A 461 -7.27 -5.51 15.65
C GLU A 461 -7.43 -6.34 14.36
N GLN A 462 -7.51 -7.67 14.48
CA GLN A 462 -7.64 -8.60 13.36
C GLN A 462 -9.07 -9.16 13.32
N PRO A 463 -9.88 -8.87 12.29
CA PRO A 463 -11.06 -9.68 12.01
C PRO A 463 -10.64 -11.08 11.54
N LEU A 464 -11.52 -12.08 11.61
CA LEU A 464 -11.24 -13.40 11.07
C LEU A 464 -11.34 -13.37 9.53
N GLY A 465 -10.23 -13.63 8.85
CA GLY A 465 -10.13 -13.82 7.41
C GLY A 465 -11.08 -14.90 6.91
N THR A 466 -11.20 -16.02 7.62
CA THR A 466 -12.13 -17.11 7.26
C THR A 466 -13.58 -16.64 7.16
N VAL A 467 -14.03 -15.79 8.10
CA VAL A 467 -15.37 -15.19 8.06
C VAL A 467 -15.47 -14.16 6.93
N LEU A 468 -14.47 -13.28 6.82
CA LEU A 468 -14.43 -12.24 5.80
C LEU A 468 -14.51 -12.83 4.37
N TYR A 469 -13.72 -13.85 4.06
CA TYR A 469 -13.72 -14.45 2.73
C TYR A 469 -15.05 -15.11 2.39
N GLN A 470 -15.71 -15.76 3.34
CA GLN A 470 -17.05 -16.31 3.11
C GLN A 470 -18.08 -15.21 2.85
N LEU A 471 -18.01 -14.08 3.56
CA LEU A 471 -18.86 -12.92 3.28
C LEU A 471 -18.58 -12.33 1.89
N ILE A 472 -17.32 -12.25 1.49
CA ILE A 472 -16.94 -11.74 0.16
C ILE A 472 -17.37 -12.70 -0.95
N ASP A 473 -17.16 -14.01 -0.78
CA ASP A 473 -17.60 -15.02 -1.75
C ASP A 473 -19.14 -15.00 -1.89
N ALA A 474 -19.87 -14.85 -0.79
CA ALA A 474 -21.32 -14.66 -0.80
C ALA A 474 -21.75 -13.37 -1.52
N SER A 475 -21.02 -12.27 -1.34
CA SER A 475 -21.30 -10.97 -1.99
C SER A 475 -21.20 -11.04 -3.52
N ARG A 476 -20.58 -12.09 -4.07
CA ARG A 476 -20.37 -12.28 -5.50
C ARG A 476 -21.29 -13.33 -6.11
N THR A 477 -21.90 -14.17 -5.29
CA THR A 477 -22.65 -15.36 -5.75
C THR A 477 -24.15 -15.29 -5.46
N LEU A 478 -24.57 -14.51 -4.47
CA LEU A 478 -25.99 -14.31 -4.16
C LEU A 478 -26.59 -13.30 -5.16
N GLN A 479 -27.44 -13.81 -6.06
CA GLN A 479 -28.34 -13.01 -6.93
C GLN A 479 -29.78 -13.15 -6.45
#